data_AF-A0A970WEC6-F1
#
_entry.id   AF-A0A970WEC6-F1
#
_cell.length_a   1.000
_cell.length_b   1.000
_cell.length_c   1.000
_cell.angle_alpha   90.00
_cell.angle_beta   90.00
_cell.angle_gamma   90.00
#
_symmetry.space_group_name_H-M   'P 1'
#
loop_
_entity.id
_entity.type
_entity.pdbx_description
1 polymer ?
#
loop_
_entity_poly.entity_id
_entity_poly.type
_entity_poly.pdbx_seq_one_letter_code
_entity_poly.pdbx_strand_id
1 'polypeptide(L)'
;MKIVVPKPSRGWHFPRLLTVELNDFDVERLLPSLYYLVVTRGKKRGPRVNDAKQISVYLERLLEHKRLDGFDDQIGRRMLDRWVRSAILQIGRVGLGGKKGEQIESILPFTLLAYKTGFPTEIRRQRNAHVFLYQLLRLATGEKTDVAAAARLDALFRESFARGIKIDAAPTYDGRYDGSSVVDVHTLLSLCYLDGFQASSHGVAESFGDIGPALPPIAESLARDVLAYLLAYKRRLPVLSLTRGLMTLINFTFFVYTCKLTLATNRLVATGELTPAMTTADVATPPELYADFTRERSSPSDDLARACVDRDLEEIRQYVDSLFLLRTVDRFVQFQNDLKLGLQGLATPEYLSRLVSLRQDPRIEARAQAEIESIQHETYQAAQNDAEKAEAEQVFAAFSHGQRAIDAVVALLSESQRQKATSGAVMWFWSVGGLRKPYGILTGNVTGRRNWRYCMSDDLLTTLVQVAMVEDPTCDLKSVGVRPVLKLSDFLRFLETRYGLIVNRPPSFLDGATGRAAAAKNLEALKRRLRQMGFFQALSDDFTAQYLQMPEMQEVV
;
A
#
# COMPACT_ATOMS: atom_id res chain seq x y z
N MET A 1 -24.15 -27.12 0.58
CA MET A 1 -23.32 -27.63 -0.53
C MET A 1 -22.12 -26.70 -0.83
N LYS A 2 -21.03 -27.18 -1.45
CA LYS A 2 -19.91 -26.34 -1.93
C LYS A 2 -19.94 -26.21 -3.46
N ILE A 3 -20.25 -25.01 -3.97
CA ILE A 3 -20.19 -24.73 -5.42
C ILE A 3 -18.75 -24.84 -5.91
N VAL A 4 -18.52 -25.67 -6.94
CA VAL A 4 -17.21 -25.89 -7.54
C VAL A 4 -17.09 -25.08 -8.82
N VAL A 5 -16.15 -24.14 -8.83
CA VAL A 5 -15.92 -23.26 -9.98
C VAL A 5 -14.79 -23.81 -10.88
N PRO A 6 -14.94 -23.66 -12.22
CA PRO A 6 -13.90 -24.01 -13.19
C PRO A 6 -12.58 -23.29 -12.93
N LYS A 7 -11.46 -23.90 -13.33
CA LYS A 7 -10.11 -23.34 -13.09
C LYS A 7 -9.92 -21.90 -13.60
N PRO A 8 -10.40 -21.49 -14.79
CA PRO A 8 -10.27 -20.10 -15.26
C PRO A 8 -11.01 -19.08 -14.39
N SER A 9 -12.07 -19.51 -13.72
CA SER A 9 -12.95 -18.67 -12.91
C SER A 9 -12.53 -18.58 -11.44
N ARG A 10 -11.59 -19.45 -11.02
CA ARG A 10 -10.95 -19.39 -9.70
C ARG A 10 -10.09 -18.14 -9.55
N GLY A 11 -10.09 -17.60 -8.34
CA GLY A 11 -9.36 -16.38 -7.97
C GLY A 11 -10.21 -15.12 -8.16
N TRP A 12 -9.73 -14.03 -7.58
CA TRP A 12 -10.44 -12.75 -7.56
C TRP A 12 -9.51 -11.57 -7.89
N HIS A 13 -8.22 -11.82 -8.12
CA HIS A 13 -7.29 -10.77 -8.51
C HIS A 13 -7.58 -10.29 -9.95
N PHE A 14 -7.63 -8.98 -10.13
CA PHE A 14 -7.85 -8.32 -11.42
C PHE A 14 -6.85 -7.15 -11.59
N PRO A 15 -5.68 -7.40 -12.22
CA PRO A 15 -4.58 -6.43 -12.30
C PRO A 15 -4.97 -5.08 -12.93
N ARG A 16 -5.92 -5.06 -13.88
CA ARG A 16 -6.40 -3.83 -14.50
C ARG A 16 -7.16 -2.92 -13.54
N LEU A 17 -7.82 -3.48 -12.52
CA LEU A 17 -8.43 -2.67 -11.47
C LEU A 17 -7.42 -2.29 -10.39
N LEU A 18 -6.62 -3.27 -9.96
CA LEU A 18 -5.57 -3.06 -8.98
C LEU A 18 -4.47 -4.12 -9.17
N THR A 19 -3.24 -3.66 -9.47
CA THR A 19 -2.05 -4.51 -9.59
C THR A 19 -1.74 -5.27 -8.29
N VAL A 20 -2.16 -4.71 -7.16
CA VAL A 20 -1.94 -5.29 -5.83
C VAL A 20 -2.91 -6.43 -5.52
N GLU A 21 -2.41 -7.52 -4.95
CA GLU A 21 -3.24 -8.59 -4.38
C GLU A 21 -3.62 -8.29 -2.92
N LEU A 22 -4.89 -8.02 -2.63
CA LEU A 22 -5.30 -7.66 -1.26
C LEU A 22 -5.15 -8.83 -0.27
N ASN A 23 -4.16 -8.75 0.62
CA ASN A 23 -3.93 -9.71 1.70
C ASN A 23 -3.04 -9.08 2.79
N ASP A 24 -2.51 -9.88 3.72
CA ASP A 24 -1.49 -9.44 4.68
C ASP A 24 -0.33 -8.73 3.97
N PHE A 25 0.08 -7.60 4.51
CA PHE A 25 1.10 -6.73 3.94
C PHE A 25 1.98 -6.06 5.00
N ASP A 26 3.28 -6.09 4.75
CA ASP A 26 4.30 -5.49 5.61
C ASP A 26 5.20 -4.56 4.78
N VAL A 27 5.16 -3.26 5.12
CA VAL A 27 5.89 -2.22 4.39
C VAL A 27 7.40 -2.29 4.66
N GLU A 28 7.82 -2.84 5.80
CA GLU A 28 9.24 -2.98 6.14
C GLU A 28 9.93 -3.95 5.16
N ARG A 29 9.19 -4.94 4.68
CA ARG A 29 9.65 -5.92 3.68
C ARG A 29 9.57 -5.39 2.24
N LEU A 30 8.84 -4.29 2.01
CA LEU A 30 8.62 -3.71 0.70
C LEU A 30 9.88 -3.02 0.16
N LEU A 31 10.51 -2.19 1.00
CA LEU A 31 11.56 -1.28 0.56
C LEU A 31 12.77 -1.99 -0.09
N PRO A 32 13.30 -3.12 0.44
CA PRO A 32 14.37 -3.85 -0.25
C PRO A 32 13.98 -4.33 -1.67
N SER A 33 12.70 -4.62 -1.90
CA SER A 33 12.18 -5.01 -3.22
C SER A 33 11.97 -3.81 -4.12
N LEU A 34 11.52 -2.68 -3.57
CA LEU A 34 11.40 -1.41 -4.30
C LEU A 34 12.78 -0.88 -4.71
N TYR A 35 13.75 -0.86 -3.78
CA TYR A 35 15.13 -0.44 -4.04
C TYR A 35 15.75 -1.21 -5.20
N TYR A 36 15.48 -2.51 -5.28
CA TYR A 36 15.90 -3.33 -6.40
C TYR A 36 15.33 -2.85 -7.74
N LEU A 37 14.01 -2.63 -7.82
CA LEU A 37 13.37 -2.12 -9.03
C LEU A 37 13.92 -0.75 -9.42
N VAL A 38 14.16 0.13 -8.44
CA VAL A 38 14.71 1.46 -8.68
C VAL A 38 16.15 1.38 -9.22
N VAL A 39 17.06 0.69 -8.53
CA VAL A 39 18.48 0.59 -8.91
C VAL A 39 18.68 -0.12 -10.24
N THR A 40 17.89 -1.16 -10.49
CA THR A 40 17.99 -1.93 -11.74
C THR A 40 17.13 -1.35 -12.87
N ARG A 41 16.42 -0.25 -12.62
CA ARG A 41 15.50 0.40 -13.56
C ARG A 41 14.43 -0.56 -14.11
N GLY A 42 13.88 -1.36 -13.20
CA GLY A 42 12.74 -2.24 -13.48
C GLY A 42 13.10 -3.63 -13.99
N LYS A 43 14.34 -4.12 -13.79
CA LYS A 43 14.69 -5.50 -14.17
C LYS A 43 14.07 -6.53 -13.25
N LYS A 44 13.81 -7.73 -13.79
CA LYS A 44 13.42 -8.88 -12.97
C LYS A 44 14.59 -9.36 -12.12
N ARG A 45 14.29 -9.79 -10.89
CA ARG A 45 15.27 -10.46 -10.03
C ARG A 45 15.52 -11.88 -10.56
N GLY A 46 16.79 -12.21 -10.74
CA GLY A 46 17.23 -13.56 -11.07
C GLY A 46 17.17 -14.49 -9.86
N PRO A 47 17.59 -15.76 -10.03
CA PRO A 47 17.64 -16.72 -8.94
C PRO A 47 18.44 -16.19 -7.75
N ARG A 48 17.89 -16.39 -6.54
CA ARG A 48 18.53 -15.99 -5.30
C ARG A 48 19.71 -16.92 -4.99
N VAL A 49 20.83 -16.32 -4.61
CA VAL A 49 22.07 -17.02 -4.22
C VAL A 49 22.26 -17.14 -2.70
N ASN A 50 21.65 -16.24 -1.91
CA ASN A 50 21.74 -16.23 -0.45
C ASN A 50 20.66 -17.11 0.20
N ASP A 51 20.99 -17.84 1.26
CA ASP A 51 20.04 -18.65 2.03
C ASP A 51 19.58 -17.90 3.29
N ALA A 52 18.27 -17.65 3.40
CA ALA A 52 17.65 -16.97 4.53
C ALA A 52 17.88 -17.68 5.88
N LYS A 53 18.19 -18.98 5.89
CA LYS A 53 18.40 -19.75 7.12
C LYS A 53 19.82 -19.65 7.67
N GLN A 54 20.78 -19.15 6.88
CA GLN A 54 22.19 -19.12 7.23
C GLN A 54 22.60 -17.86 8.02
N ILE A 55 21.79 -17.44 9.00
CA ILE A 55 22.05 -16.24 9.82
C ILE A 55 23.45 -16.30 10.46
N SER A 56 23.81 -17.45 11.04
CA SER A 56 25.12 -17.64 11.68
C SER A 56 26.28 -17.43 10.70
N VAL A 57 26.16 -17.89 9.45
CA VAL A 57 27.21 -17.72 8.43
C VAL A 57 27.44 -16.24 8.12
N TYR A 58 26.37 -15.45 8.01
CA TYR A 58 26.48 -14.01 7.78
C TYR A 58 27.03 -13.27 9.00
N LEU A 59 26.73 -13.74 10.22
CA LEU A 59 27.30 -13.18 11.44
C LEU A 59 28.81 -13.46 11.55
N GLU A 60 29.27 -14.68 11.23
CA GLU A 60 30.70 -15.00 11.20
C GLU A 60 31.46 -14.12 10.19
N ARG A 61 30.88 -13.87 9.00
CA ARG A 61 31.44 -12.92 8.03
C ARG A 61 31.51 -11.49 8.56
N LEU A 62 30.55 -11.07 9.37
CA LEU A 62 30.59 -9.76 10.03
C LEU A 62 31.67 -9.70 11.12
N LEU A 63 31.88 -10.78 11.88
CA LEU A 63 32.96 -10.86 12.88
C LEU A 63 34.34 -10.73 12.26
N GLU A 64 34.53 -11.23 11.03
CA GLU A 64 35.77 -11.08 10.26
C GLU A 64 35.95 -9.69 9.63
N HIS A 65 34.96 -8.80 9.76
CA HIS A 65 34.97 -7.51 9.10
C HIS A 65 35.97 -6.54 9.76
N LYS A 66 36.91 -5.99 8.98
CA LYS A 66 38.04 -5.13 9.45
C LYS A 66 37.67 -3.88 10.26
N ARG A 67 36.39 -3.50 10.27
CA ARG A 67 35.86 -2.32 10.99
C ARG A 67 35.17 -2.68 12.30
N LEU A 68 35.11 -3.97 12.61
CA LEU A 68 34.55 -4.48 13.84
C LEU A 68 35.71 -4.77 14.81
N ASP A 69 35.59 -4.30 16.04
CA ASP A 69 36.57 -4.50 17.11
C ASP A 69 35.84 -4.74 18.43
N GLY A 70 36.43 -5.51 19.33
CA GLY A 70 35.90 -5.76 20.68
C GLY A 70 34.82 -6.85 20.80
N PHE A 71 34.67 -7.73 19.81
CA PHE A 71 33.69 -8.85 19.83
C PHE A 71 34.36 -10.24 19.79
N ASP A 72 35.62 -10.35 20.22
CA ASP A 72 36.42 -11.57 20.08
C ASP A 72 36.00 -12.69 21.06
N ASP A 73 35.41 -12.33 22.20
CA ASP A 73 35.01 -13.23 23.26
C ASP A 73 33.56 -13.72 23.14
N GLN A 74 33.16 -14.69 23.97
CA GLN A 74 31.82 -15.29 23.91
C GLN A 74 30.70 -14.29 24.29
N ILE A 75 31.00 -13.29 25.13
CA ILE A 75 30.02 -12.27 25.51
C ILE A 75 29.83 -11.29 24.36
N GLY A 76 30.92 -10.79 23.78
CA GLY A 76 30.93 -9.92 22.61
C GLY A 76 30.18 -10.55 21.44
N ARG A 77 30.52 -11.79 21.04
CA ARG A 77 29.79 -12.47 19.96
C ARG A 77 28.28 -12.55 20.18
N ARG A 78 27.85 -12.85 21.42
CA ARG A 78 26.42 -12.86 21.79
C ARG A 78 25.78 -11.47 21.74
N MET A 79 26.52 -10.43 22.13
CA MET A 79 26.06 -9.05 22.04
C MET A 79 25.89 -8.62 20.58
N LEU A 80 26.86 -8.92 19.71
CA LEU A 80 26.79 -8.61 18.29
C LEU A 80 25.61 -9.31 17.63
N ASP A 81 25.42 -10.61 17.90
CA ASP A 81 24.28 -11.38 17.41
C ASP A 81 22.95 -10.69 17.78
N ARG A 82 22.76 -10.36 19.06
CA ARG A 82 21.56 -9.64 19.52
C ARG A 82 21.41 -8.27 18.87
N TRP A 83 22.51 -7.54 18.70
CA TRP A 83 22.49 -6.22 18.08
C TRP A 83 22.04 -6.31 16.62
N VAL A 84 22.65 -7.18 15.82
CA VAL A 84 22.27 -7.43 14.42
C VAL A 84 20.81 -7.87 14.31
N ARG A 85 20.38 -8.81 15.16
CA ARG A 85 19.00 -9.33 15.16
C ARG A 85 17.96 -8.28 15.55
N SER A 86 18.32 -7.31 16.39
CA SER A 86 17.41 -6.26 16.83
C SER A 86 17.41 -5.02 15.91
N ALA A 87 18.55 -4.73 15.28
CA ALA A 87 18.78 -3.47 14.59
C ALA A 87 18.90 -3.59 13.06
N ILE A 88 19.09 -4.78 12.49
CA ILE A 88 19.30 -4.94 11.04
C ILE A 88 18.32 -5.94 10.43
N LEU A 89 17.94 -6.98 11.18
CA LEU A 89 17.15 -8.09 10.66
C LEU A 89 15.69 -8.03 11.07
N GLN A 90 14.82 -8.41 10.15
CA GLN A 90 13.51 -8.94 10.49
C GLN A 90 13.57 -10.48 10.42
N ILE A 91 13.25 -11.14 11.53
CA ILE A 91 13.40 -12.59 11.68
C ILE A 91 12.03 -13.25 11.69
N GLY A 92 11.88 -14.28 10.86
CA GLY A 92 10.73 -15.16 10.82
C GLY A 92 11.04 -16.56 11.29
N ARG A 93 9.99 -17.30 11.59
CA ARG A 93 10.07 -18.72 11.96
C ARG A 93 9.92 -19.62 10.73
N VAL A 94 10.62 -20.76 10.72
CA VAL A 94 10.54 -21.76 9.64
C VAL A 94 9.52 -22.84 10.00
N GLY A 95 8.55 -23.07 9.11
CA GLY A 95 7.52 -24.11 9.24
C GLY A 95 6.37 -23.77 10.21
N LEU A 96 5.35 -24.63 10.25
CA LEU A 96 4.21 -24.50 11.17
C LEU A 96 4.70 -24.51 12.63
N GLY A 97 4.42 -23.42 13.35
CA GLY A 97 4.80 -23.25 14.76
C GLY A 97 6.28 -22.95 15.03
N GLY A 98 7.12 -22.81 14.00
CA GLY A 98 8.54 -22.46 14.14
C GLY A 98 9.47 -23.57 14.61
N LYS A 99 9.01 -24.82 14.54
CA LYS A 99 9.79 -25.99 14.97
C LYS A 99 11.05 -26.28 14.14
N LYS A 100 11.24 -25.60 12.99
CA LYS A 100 12.37 -25.84 12.07
C LYS A 100 13.43 -24.74 12.10
N GLY A 101 13.41 -23.88 13.12
CA GLY A 101 14.38 -22.80 13.31
C GLY A 101 13.92 -21.44 12.78
N GLU A 102 14.88 -20.56 12.56
CA GLU A 102 14.67 -19.16 12.18
C GLU A 102 15.17 -18.88 10.75
N GLN A 103 14.67 -17.80 10.16
CA GLN A 103 15.11 -17.31 8.85
C GLN A 103 15.04 -15.78 8.78
N ILE A 104 15.90 -15.20 7.94
CA ILE A 104 15.84 -13.79 7.57
C ILE A 104 14.59 -13.58 6.70
N GLU A 105 13.64 -12.80 7.20
CA GLU A 105 12.49 -12.38 6.41
C GLU A 105 12.82 -11.16 5.57
N SER A 106 13.51 -10.17 6.13
CA SER A 106 13.96 -8.98 5.41
C SER A 106 15.14 -8.32 6.12
N ILE A 107 15.83 -7.43 5.41
CA ILE A 107 16.82 -6.51 5.98
C ILE A 107 16.15 -5.15 6.15
N LEU A 108 16.37 -4.51 7.30
CA LEU A 108 15.88 -3.17 7.55
C LEU A 108 16.48 -2.17 6.54
N PRO A 109 15.65 -1.35 5.89
CA PRO A 109 16.03 -0.56 4.72
C PRO A 109 16.69 0.79 5.10
N PHE A 110 17.73 0.76 5.95
CA PHE A 110 18.51 1.96 6.30
C PHE A 110 19.51 2.38 5.23
N THR A 111 19.68 1.53 4.22
CA THR A 111 20.63 1.72 3.14
C THR A 111 20.05 1.16 1.86
N LEU A 112 20.33 1.82 0.75
CA LEU A 112 19.91 1.34 -0.57
C LEU A 112 20.42 -0.09 -0.81
N LEU A 113 21.56 -0.47 -0.25
CA LEU A 113 22.18 -1.79 -0.44
C LEU A 113 21.37 -2.96 0.14
N ALA A 114 20.32 -2.71 0.95
CA ALA A 114 19.47 -3.76 1.51
C ALA A 114 18.87 -4.70 0.43
N TYR A 115 18.70 -4.22 -0.82
CA TYR A 115 18.22 -5.05 -1.92
C TYR A 115 19.14 -6.21 -2.29
N LYS A 116 20.46 -6.06 -2.05
CA LYS A 116 21.52 -6.97 -2.52
C LYS A 116 21.30 -8.40 -2.04
N THR A 117 20.77 -8.53 -0.82
CA THR A 117 20.56 -9.83 -0.16
C THR A 117 19.61 -10.76 -0.91
N GLY A 118 18.73 -10.23 -1.75
CA GLY A 118 17.70 -11.02 -2.39
C GLY A 118 16.49 -11.30 -1.51
N PHE A 119 16.47 -10.81 -0.25
CA PHE A 119 15.32 -10.92 0.64
C PHE A 119 14.32 -9.76 0.43
N PRO A 120 13.02 -9.95 0.75
CA PRO A 120 12.38 -11.15 1.31
C PRO A 120 12.35 -12.37 0.38
N THR A 121 12.41 -13.58 0.96
CA THR A 121 12.35 -14.87 0.23
C THR A 121 11.07 -15.01 -0.60
N GLU A 122 9.94 -14.65 0.00
CA GLU A 122 8.63 -14.79 -0.61
C GLU A 122 8.19 -13.45 -1.18
N ILE A 123 8.74 -13.04 -2.33
CA ILE A 123 8.34 -11.80 -3.04
C ILE A 123 6.83 -11.79 -3.31
N ARG A 124 6.19 -12.95 -3.46
CA ARG A 124 4.72 -13.07 -3.57
C ARG A 124 3.98 -12.47 -2.36
N ARG A 125 4.58 -12.47 -1.16
CA ARG A 125 4.02 -11.79 0.02
C ARG A 125 4.05 -10.27 -0.07
N GLN A 126 4.81 -9.70 -1.01
CA GLN A 126 4.75 -8.29 -1.35
C GLN A 126 3.53 -7.93 -2.20
N ARG A 127 2.73 -8.92 -2.63
CA ARG A 127 1.45 -8.70 -3.31
C ARG A 127 1.50 -7.75 -4.50
N ASN A 128 2.63 -7.72 -5.21
CA ASN A 128 2.93 -6.74 -6.27
C ASN A 128 2.85 -5.26 -5.83
N ALA A 129 2.79 -4.95 -4.54
CA ALA A 129 2.76 -3.58 -4.02
C ALA A 129 4.01 -2.79 -4.41
N HIS A 130 5.17 -3.43 -4.46
CA HIS A 130 6.44 -2.82 -4.88
C HIS A 130 6.43 -2.46 -6.36
N VAL A 131 5.83 -3.32 -7.19
CA VAL A 131 5.63 -3.06 -8.63
C VAL A 131 4.65 -1.92 -8.82
N PHE A 132 3.50 -1.98 -8.16
CA PHE A 132 2.49 -0.93 -8.23
C PHE A 132 3.05 0.43 -7.80
N LEU A 133 3.72 0.50 -6.65
CA LEU A 133 4.36 1.74 -6.18
C LEU A 133 5.43 2.22 -7.16
N TYR A 134 6.28 1.32 -7.68
CA TYR A 134 7.28 1.70 -8.68
C TYR A 134 6.65 2.31 -9.94
N GLN A 135 5.56 1.73 -10.44
CA GLN A 135 4.80 2.29 -11.56
C GLN A 135 4.24 3.68 -11.23
N LEU A 136 3.62 3.85 -10.05
CA LEU A 136 3.06 5.14 -9.65
C LEU A 136 4.14 6.22 -9.52
N LEU A 137 5.28 5.89 -8.89
CA LEU A 137 6.40 6.81 -8.75
C LEU A 137 6.97 7.21 -10.11
N ARG A 138 7.03 6.29 -11.08
CA ARG A 138 7.50 6.60 -12.44
C ARG A 138 6.56 7.54 -13.17
N LEU A 139 5.26 7.31 -13.07
CA LEU A 139 4.26 8.21 -13.66
C LEU A 139 4.37 9.62 -13.04
N ALA A 140 4.52 9.68 -11.71
CA ALA A 140 4.60 10.93 -10.97
C ALA A 140 5.89 11.74 -11.20
N THR A 141 6.92 11.19 -11.86
CA THR A 141 8.11 12.00 -12.20
C THR A 141 7.81 13.03 -13.29
N GLY A 142 6.76 12.84 -14.10
CA GLY A 142 6.43 13.72 -15.23
C GLY A 142 7.44 13.66 -16.38
N GLU A 143 8.25 12.61 -16.44
CA GLU A 143 9.24 12.43 -17.51
C GLU A 143 8.55 11.88 -18.77
N LYS A 144 8.98 12.36 -19.95
CA LYS A 144 8.34 11.99 -21.23
C LYS A 144 8.59 10.55 -21.65
N THR A 145 9.65 9.93 -21.13
CA THR A 145 10.02 8.55 -21.49
C THR A 145 10.21 7.71 -20.25
N ASP A 146 9.87 6.45 -20.40
CA ASP A 146 10.05 5.41 -19.39
C ASP A 146 11.48 5.31 -18.85
N VAL A 147 12.46 5.46 -19.75
CA VAL A 147 13.88 5.41 -19.44
C VAL A 147 14.30 6.62 -18.59
N ALA A 148 13.83 7.82 -18.93
CA ALA A 148 14.10 9.03 -18.17
C ALA A 148 13.45 8.98 -16.78
N ALA A 149 12.19 8.54 -16.68
CA ALA A 149 11.49 8.34 -15.42
C ALA A 149 12.27 7.39 -14.49
N ALA A 150 12.69 6.23 -15.02
CA ALA A 150 13.45 5.25 -14.26
C ALA A 150 14.83 5.79 -13.81
N ALA A 151 15.52 6.56 -14.67
CA ALA A 151 16.80 7.18 -14.33
C ALA A 151 16.66 8.26 -13.25
N ARG A 152 15.60 9.08 -13.30
CA ARG A 152 15.33 10.10 -12.27
C ARG A 152 15.02 9.48 -10.91
N LEU A 153 14.24 8.40 -10.88
CA LEU A 153 14.00 7.66 -9.64
C LEU A 153 15.28 7.03 -9.08
N ASP A 154 16.08 6.39 -9.92
CA ASP A 154 17.39 5.82 -9.55
C ASP A 154 18.29 6.88 -8.90
N ALA A 155 18.42 8.06 -9.54
CA ALA A 155 19.17 9.18 -8.99
C ALA A 155 18.63 9.66 -7.64
N LEU A 156 17.31 9.88 -7.52
CA LEU A 156 16.70 10.36 -6.28
C LEU A 156 16.92 9.39 -5.10
N PHE A 157 16.72 8.09 -5.32
CA PHE A 157 16.92 7.10 -4.26
C PHE A 157 18.40 6.93 -3.89
N ARG A 158 19.33 7.07 -4.85
CA ARG A 158 20.77 7.10 -4.55
C ARG A 158 21.14 8.30 -3.70
N GLU A 159 20.66 9.48 -4.06
CA GLU A 159 20.90 10.68 -3.25
C GLU A 159 20.32 10.59 -1.84
N SER A 160 19.22 9.84 -1.67
CA SER A 160 18.51 9.72 -0.39
C SER A 160 19.07 8.60 0.51
N PHE A 161 19.48 7.47 -0.07
CA PHE A 161 19.76 6.23 0.68
C PHE A 161 21.11 5.57 0.37
N ALA A 162 21.92 6.12 -0.55
CA ALA A 162 23.20 5.51 -0.95
C ALA A 162 24.44 6.21 -0.39
N ARG A 163 24.31 7.02 0.68
CA ARG A 163 25.45 7.64 1.34
C ARG A 163 26.42 6.55 1.84
N GLY A 164 27.68 6.66 1.42
CA GLY A 164 28.74 5.71 1.77
C GLY A 164 28.75 4.42 0.96
N ILE A 165 28.01 4.32 -0.14
CA ILE A 165 27.92 3.08 -0.93
C ILE A 165 28.52 3.30 -2.31
N LYS A 166 29.32 2.34 -2.76
CA LYS A 166 29.66 2.18 -4.18
C LYS A 166 28.79 1.08 -4.75
N ILE A 167 28.01 1.40 -5.78
CA ILE A 167 27.20 0.43 -6.52
C ILE A 167 27.77 0.34 -7.93
N ASP A 168 28.15 -0.86 -8.33
CA ASP A 168 28.70 -1.15 -9.64
C ASP A 168 27.65 -0.91 -10.73
N ALA A 169 28.11 -0.58 -11.94
CA ALA A 169 27.24 -0.33 -13.08
C ALA A 169 26.54 -1.62 -13.56
N ALA A 170 25.64 -1.47 -14.53
CA ALA A 170 25.16 -2.61 -15.29
C ALA A 170 26.36 -3.39 -15.87
N PRO A 171 26.34 -4.73 -15.89
CA PRO A 171 25.20 -5.59 -15.59
C PRO A 171 25.14 -6.14 -14.15
N THR A 172 26.10 -5.83 -13.28
CA THR A 172 26.24 -6.51 -11.98
C THR A 172 25.37 -5.92 -10.88
N TYR A 173 25.22 -4.58 -10.85
CA TYR A 173 24.48 -3.86 -9.80
C TYR A 173 24.81 -4.32 -8.36
N ASP A 174 26.03 -4.82 -8.14
CA ASP A 174 26.51 -5.16 -6.80
C ASP A 174 26.91 -3.87 -6.07
N GLY A 175 26.97 -3.90 -4.75
CA GLY A 175 27.47 -2.77 -3.99
C GLY A 175 28.19 -3.16 -2.72
N ARG A 176 28.95 -2.20 -2.22
CA ARG A 176 29.82 -2.32 -1.05
C ARG A 176 29.96 -0.98 -0.34
N TYR A 177 30.31 -1.03 0.95
CA TYR A 177 30.70 0.18 1.66
C TYR A 177 31.92 0.84 0.99
N ASP A 178 31.94 2.17 0.91
CA ASP A 178 33.04 2.90 0.28
C ASP A 178 34.31 2.95 1.14
N GLY A 179 34.19 2.63 2.43
CA GLY A 179 35.28 2.59 3.40
C GLY A 179 35.73 3.97 3.89
N SER A 180 35.02 5.06 3.58
CA SER A 180 35.46 6.42 3.93
C SER A 180 34.34 7.35 4.39
N SER A 181 33.11 7.17 3.91
CA SER A 181 32.01 8.07 4.24
C SER A 181 31.55 7.90 5.68
N VAL A 182 31.47 9.02 6.40
CA VAL A 182 30.85 9.05 7.74
C VAL A 182 29.35 8.85 7.59
N VAL A 183 28.83 7.79 8.20
CA VAL A 183 27.40 7.44 8.30
C VAL A 183 27.10 7.10 9.77
N ASP A 184 25.83 7.10 10.17
CA ASP A 184 25.45 6.75 11.53
C ASP A 184 25.77 5.27 11.83
N VAL A 185 25.85 4.94 13.13
CA VAL A 185 26.27 3.62 13.61
C VAL A 185 25.38 2.48 13.11
N HIS A 186 24.07 2.70 12.97
CA HIS A 186 23.15 1.66 12.49
C HIS A 186 23.32 1.43 10.99
N THR A 187 23.48 2.50 10.21
CA THR A 187 23.79 2.41 8.78
C THR A 187 25.15 1.74 8.56
N LEU A 188 26.18 2.09 9.33
CA LEU A 188 27.51 1.48 9.21
C LEU A 188 27.46 -0.02 9.52
N LEU A 189 26.83 -0.42 10.63
CA LEU A 189 26.67 -1.82 11.00
C LEU A 189 25.90 -2.58 9.91
N SER A 190 24.83 -1.99 9.37
CA SER A 190 24.07 -2.59 8.26
C SER A 190 24.94 -2.78 7.02
N LEU A 191 25.78 -1.81 6.67
CA LEU A 191 26.67 -1.91 5.51
C LEU A 191 27.73 -3.01 5.69
N CYS A 192 28.38 -3.06 6.85
CA CYS A 192 29.35 -4.12 7.17
C CYS A 192 28.71 -5.51 7.16
N TYR A 193 27.48 -5.64 7.67
CA TYR A 193 26.74 -6.90 7.61
C TYR A 193 26.38 -7.29 6.17
N LEU A 194 26.00 -6.31 5.34
CA LEU A 194 25.65 -6.51 3.93
C LEU A 194 26.83 -6.89 3.04
N ASP A 195 28.06 -6.52 3.39
CA ASP A 195 29.28 -6.95 2.68
C ASP A 195 29.47 -8.47 2.74
N GLY A 196 28.88 -9.15 3.73
CA GLY A 196 28.85 -10.61 3.83
C GLY A 196 27.91 -11.32 2.85
N PHE A 197 27.12 -10.61 2.03
CA PHE A 197 26.14 -11.18 1.09
C PHE A 197 26.63 -11.14 -0.35
N GLN A 198 26.11 -12.05 -1.18
CA GLN A 198 26.34 -12.04 -2.63
C GLN A 198 25.19 -11.34 -3.36
N ALA A 199 25.49 -10.58 -4.41
CA ALA A 199 24.45 -10.02 -5.26
C ALA A 199 23.71 -11.12 -6.04
N SER A 200 22.39 -10.99 -6.14
CA SER A 200 21.59 -11.88 -7.00
C SER A 200 21.75 -11.48 -8.47
N SER A 201 21.69 -12.45 -9.38
CA SER A 201 21.68 -12.14 -10.82
C SER A 201 20.40 -11.42 -11.25
N HIS A 202 20.38 -10.89 -12.46
CA HIS A 202 19.26 -10.10 -12.99
C HIS A 202 18.80 -10.62 -14.34
N GLY A 203 17.50 -10.58 -14.57
CA GLY A 203 16.88 -10.89 -15.85
C GLY A 203 16.74 -9.68 -16.77
N VAL A 204 15.96 -9.87 -17.83
CA VAL A 204 15.55 -8.78 -18.73
C VAL A 204 14.68 -7.77 -17.97
N ALA A 205 14.67 -6.52 -18.45
CA ALA A 205 13.74 -5.50 -17.98
C ALA A 205 12.30 -6.06 -17.97
N GLU A 206 11.59 -5.87 -16.86
CA GLU A 206 10.19 -6.26 -16.80
C GLU A 206 9.40 -5.26 -17.64
N SER A 207 8.68 -5.77 -18.64
CA SER A 207 7.60 -5.00 -19.24
C SER A 207 6.48 -4.96 -18.21
N PHE A 208 6.47 -3.90 -17.42
CA PHE A 208 5.29 -3.52 -16.66
C PHE A 208 4.28 -3.09 -17.73
N GLY A 209 3.33 -3.97 -18.07
CA GLY A 209 2.35 -3.67 -19.11
C GLY A 209 1.71 -2.30 -18.90
N ASP A 210 1.21 -1.71 -19.99
CA ASP A 210 0.69 -0.34 -20.07
C ASP A 210 -0.67 -0.16 -19.34
N ILE A 211 -0.78 -0.72 -18.15
CA ILE A 211 -1.96 -0.69 -17.30
C ILE A 211 -1.81 0.52 -16.38
N GLY A 212 -2.46 1.62 -16.76
CA GLY A 212 -2.59 2.79 -15.90
C GLY A 212 -3.43 2.47 -14.64
N PRO A 213 -3.27 3.26 -13.56
CA PRO A 213 -4.08 3.12 -12.36
C PRO A 213 -5.58 3.34 -12.63
N ALA A 214 -6.45 2.65 -11.88
CA ALA A 214 -7.90 2.86 -11.98
C ALA A 214 -8.37 4.22 -11.44
N LEU A 215 -7.57 4.85 -10.58
CA LEU A 215 -7.76 6.22 -10.09
C LEU A 215 -6.54 7.09 -10.45
N PRO A 216 -6.38 7.55 -11.71
CA PRO A 216 -5.20 8.29 -12.13
C PRO A 216 -4.90 9.55 -11.30
N PRO A 217 -5.86 10.45 -11.03
CA PRO A 217 -5.57 11.67 -10.28
C PRO A 217 -5.10 11.36 -8.84
N ILE A 218 -5.73 10.38 -8.19
CA ILE A 218 -5.37 9.95 -6.83
C ILE A 218 -4.00 9.27 -6.81
N ALA A 219 -3.73 8.41 -7.79
CA ALA A 219 -2.45 7.71 -7.90
C ALA A 219 -1.28 8.69 -8.10
N GLU A 220 -1.45 9.65 -9.02
CA GLU A 220 -0.45 10.69 -9.26
C GLU A 220 -0.21 11.51 -8.00
N SER A 221 -1.29 12.04 -7.40
CA SER A 221 -1.29 12.78 -6.14
C SER A 221 -0.47 12.06 -5.06
N LEU A 222 -0.84 10.83 -4.71
CA LEU A 222 -0.19 10.11 -3.62
C LEU A 222 1.28 9.74 -3.94
N ALA A 223 1.60 9.48 -5.20
CA ALA A 223 2.99 9.22 -5.60
C ALA A 223 3.84 10.49 -5.61
N ARG A 224 3.27 11.64 -5.99
CA ARG A 224 3.93 12.94 -5.88
C ARG A 224 4.24 13.27 -4.44
N ASP A 225 3.37 12.97 -3.48
CA ASP A 225 3.65 13.17 -2.05
C ASP A 225 4.89 12.39 -1.61
N VAL A 226 5.04 11.13 -2.06
CA VAL A 226 6.21 10.30 -1.76
C VAL A 226 7.49 10.89 -2.36
N LEU A 227 7.45 11.33 -3.62
CA LEU A 227 8.61 11.93 -4.28
C LEU A 227 8.98 13.29 -3.66
N ALA A 228 7.98 14.13 -3.42
CA ALA A 228 8.12 15.46 -2.82
C ALA A 228 8.72 15.35 -1.41
N TYR A 229 8.24 14.38 -0.60
CA TYR A 229 8.82 14.07 0.70
C TYR A 229 10.31 13.72 0.60
N LEU A 230 10.70 12.80 -0.27
CA LEU A 230 12.11 12.43 -0.45
C LEU A 230 12.95 13.62 -0.92
N LEU A 231 12.48 14.38 -1.90
CA LEU A 231 13.18 15.55 -2.42
C LEU A 231 13.38 16.64 -1.35
N ALA A 232 12.35 16.89 -0.54
CA ALA A 232 12.37 17.87 0.54
C ALA A 232 13.30 17.44 1.68
N TYR A 233 13.29 16.17 2.09
CA TYR A 233 13.89 15.75 3.36
C TYR A 233 15.16 14.91 3.24
N LYS A 234 15.58 14.47 2.04
CA LYS A 234 16.79 13.64 1.83
C LYS A 234 18.10 14.16 2.44
N ARG A 235 18.20 15.48 2.66
CA ARG A 235 19.38 16.14 3.26
C ARG A 235 19.07 16.82 4.60
N ARG A 236 17.82 16.77 5.07
CA ARG A 236 17.36 17.44 6.29
C ARG A 236 17.11 16.46 7.43
N LEU A 237 16.69 15.24 7.11
CA LEU A 237 16.43 14.20 8.10
C LEU A 237 17.57 13.17 8.15
N PRO A 238 17.89 12.63 9.34
CA PRO A 238 18.66 11.40 9.45
C PRO A 238 17.98 10.26 8.67
N VAL A 239 18.77 9.35 8.11
CA VAL A 239 18.26 8.27 7.24
C VAL A 239 17.21 7.40 7.96
N LEU A 240 17.39 7.14 9.25
CA LEU A 240 16.41 6.41 10.05
C LEU A 240 15.04 7.11 10.06
N SER A 241 15.00 8.42 10.29
CA SER A 241 13.77 9.22 10.31
C SER A 241 13.15 9.32 8.92
N LEU A 242 13.99 9.51 7.89
CA LEU A 242 13.57 9.54 6.48
C LEU A 242 12.93 8.20 6.05
N THR A 243 13.55 7.08 6.40
CA THR A 243 13.04 5.74 6.11
C THR A 243 11.73 5.47 6.84
N ARG A 244 11.62 5.86 8.12
CA ARG A 244 10.37 5.73 8.89
C ARG A 244 9.23 6.56 8.29
N GLY A 245 9.48 7.83 7.95
CA GLY A 245 8.49 8.68 7.28
C GLY A 245 8.08 8.13 5.91
N LEU A 246 9.05 7.63 5.12
CA LEU A 246 8.77 6.98 3.84
C LEU A 246 7.86 5.74 4.00
N MET A 247 8.17 4.86 4.96
CA MET A 247 7.35 3.67 5.22
C MET A 247 5.94 4.04 5.69
N THR A 248 5.83 5.02 6.59
CA THR A 248 4.55 5.57 7.06
C THR A 248 3.72 6.11 5.91
N LEU A 249 4.32 6.92 5.04
CA LEU A 249 3.66 7.54 3.90
C LEU A 249 3.23 6.49 2.87
N ILE A 250 4.08 5.51 2.54
CA ILE A 250 3.71 4.43 1.61
C ILE A 250 2.53 3.61 2.14
N ASN A 251 2.58 3.24 3.43
CA ASN A 251 1.52 2.45 4.05
C ASN A 251 0.19 3.21 4.04
N PHE A 252 0.23 4.51 4.36
CA PHE A 252 -0.94 5.39 4.34
C PHE A 252 -1.46 5.66 2.92
N THR A 253 -0.56 5.85 1.94
CA THR A 253 -0.91 5.97 0.51
C THR A 253 -1.68 4.75 0.03
N PHE A 254 -1.21 3.53 0.34
CA PHE A 254 -1.95 2.32 -0.02
C PHE A 254 -3.30 2.24 0.68
N PHE A 255 -3.38 2.63 1.95
CA PHE A 255 -4.64 2.68 2.69
C PHE A 255 -5.66 3.61 2.02
N VAL A 256 -5.28 4.87 1.77
CA VAL A 256 -6.14 5.87 1.14
C VAL A 256 -6.55 5.46 -0.27
N TYR A 257 -5.59 5.03 -1.09
CA TYR A 257 -5.87 4.57 -2.46
C TYR A 257 -6.88 3.43 -2.47
N THR A 258 -6.71 2.43 -1.58
CA THR A 258 -7.60 1.27 -1.51
C THR A 258 -9.01 1.67 -1.07
N CYS A 259 -9.15 2.55 -0.07
CA CYS A 259 -10.46 3.01 0.39
C CYS A 259 -11.21 3.78 -0.70
N LYS A 260 -10.53 4.70 -1.39
CA LYS A 260 -11.09 5.45 -2.51
C LYS A 260 -11.44 4.52 -3.68
N LEU A 261 -10.58 3.55 -4.01
CA LEU A 261 -10.81 2.58 -5.09
C LEU A 261 -12.04 1.72 -4.81
N THR A 262 -12.17 1.22 -3.59
CA THR A 262 -13.30 0.39 -3.15
C THR A 262 -14.62 1.10 -3.45
N LEU A 263 -14.77 2.31 -2.91
CA LEU A 263 -15.99 3.09 -3.06
C LEU A 263 -16.23 3.55 -4.51
N ALA A 264 -15.17 3.98 -5.22
CA ALA A 264 -15.27 4.40 -6.61
C ALA A 264 -15.69 3.25 -7.53
N THR A 265 -15.19 2.03 -7.28
CA THR A 265 -15.55 0.82 -8.03
C THR A 265 -17.00 0.43 -7.78
N ASN A 266 -17.43 0.42 -6.52
CA ASN A 266 -18.82 0.10 -6.15
C ASN A 266 -19.80 1.06 -6.84
N ARG A 267 -19.49 2.36 -6.81
CA ARG A 267 -20.28 3.39 -7.48
C ARG A 267 -20.29 3.22 -8.99
N LEU A 268 -19.13 3.02 -9.61
CA LEU A 268 -19.04 2.76 -11.06
C LEU A 268 -19.90 1.57 -11.49
N VAL A 269 -19.85 0.47 -10.75
CA VAL A 269 -20.65 -0.73 -11.06
C VAL A 269 -22.15 -0.48 -10.84
N ALA A 270 -22.51 0.29 -9.82
CA ALA A 270 -23.90 0.60 -9.50
C ALA A 270 -24.54 1.58 -10.49
N THR A 271 -23.82 2.63 -10.92
CA THR A 271 -24.37 3.70 -11.76
C THR A 271 -23.97 3.61 -13.23
N GLY A 272 -22.86 2.92 -13.56
CA GLY A 272 -22.24 2.91 -14.88
C GLY A 272 -21.38 4.15 -15.18
N GLU A 273 -21.36 5.13 -14.28
CA GLU A 273 -20.71 6.42 -14.48
C GLU A 273 -19.35 6.50 -13.78
N LEU A 274 -18.40 7.19 -14.44
CA LEU A 274 -17.10 7.47 -13.83
C LEU A 274 -17.25 8.42 -12.65
N THR A 275 -16.60 8.08 -11.54
CA THR A 275 -16.64 8.90 -10.32
C THR A 275 -15.60 10.02 -10.36
N PRO A 276 -15.75 11.10 -9.56
CA PRO A 276 -14.73 12.14 -9.48
C PRO A 276 -13.34 11.63 -9.08
N ALA A 277 -13.24 10.56 -8.28
CA ALA A 277 -11.96 9.94 -7.94
C ALA A 277 -11.23 9.31 -9.14
N MET A 278 -11.97 8.99 -10.22
CA MET A 278 -11.43 8.43 -11.46
C MET A 278 -11.01 9.51 -12.45
N THR A 279 -11.59 10.71 -12.39
CA THR A 279 -11.47 11.71 -13.48
C THR A 279 -10.98 13.09 -13.04
N THR A 280 -11.16 13.47 -11.78
CA THR A 280 -10.92 14.83 -11.30
C THR A 280 -9.76 14.86 -10.30
N ALA A 281 -8.80 15.76 -10.54
CA ALA A 281 -7.70 16.04 -9.62
C ALA A 281 -8.09 17.09 -8.56
N ASP A 282 -7.40 17.08 -7.43
CA ASP A 282 -7.45 18.13 -6.40
C ASP A 282 -8.83 18.49 -5.84
N VAL A 283 -9.75 17.52 -5.84
CA VAL A 283 -11.06 17.62 -5.18
C VAL A 283 -11.17 16.58 -4.08
N ALA A 284 -11.75 16.98 -2.95
CA ALA A 284 -12.08 16.07 -1.86
C ALA A 284 -13.02 14.97 -2.39
N THR A 285 -12.53 13.74 -2.40
CA THR A 285 -13.26 12.58 -2.91
C THR A 285 -13.52 11.57 -1.80
N PRO A 286 -14.73 10.98 -1.73
CA PRO A 286 -15.06 9.94 -0.77
C PRO A 286 -14.09 8.75 -0.79
N PRO A 287 -13.96 7.98 0.31
CA PRO A 287 -14.70 8.15 1.57
C PRO A 287 -14.13 9.26 2.46
N GLU A 288 -14.98 9.75 3.37
CA GLU A 288 -14.56 10.65 4.45
C GLU A 288 -13.99 9.83 5.62
N LEU A 289 -12.73 10.06 5.95
CA LEU A 289 -11.98 9.37 6.99
C LEU A 289 -11.92 10.28 8.24
N TYR A 290 -12.86 10.10 9.16
CA TYR A 290 -12.90 10.88 10.41
C TYR A 290 -11.89 10.36 11.41
N ALA A 291 -10.83 11.14 11.70
CA ALA A 291 -9.76 10.74 12.61
C ALA A 291 -9.98 11.31 14.03
N ASP A 292 -10.16 10.43 15.02
CA ASP A 292 -10.30 10.77 16.44
C ASP A 292 -8.92 11.06 17.09
N PHE A 293 -8.74 12.28 17.57
CA PHE A 293 -7.60 12.77 18.34
C PHE A 293 -7.91 12.92 19.83
N THR A 294 -9.16 12.77 20.27
CA THR A 294 -9.51 12.74 21.69
C THR A 294 -8.91 11.51 22.36
N ARG A 295 -8.82 10.40 21.61
CA ARG A 295 -8.36 9.08 22.05
C ARG A 295 -9.19 8.48 23.19
N GLU A 296 -10.32 9.09 23.55
CA GLU A 296 -11.24 8.64 24.58
C GLU A 296 -12.18 7.59 23.99
N ARG A 297 -12.23 6.39 24.58
CA ARG A 297 -13.15 5.33 24.16
C ARG A 297 -14.58 5.67 24.54
N SER A 298 -15.53 5.28 23.70
CA SER A 298 -16.96 5.54 23.90
C SER A 298 -17.33 7.03 23.97
N SER A 299 -16.44 7.90 23.49
CA SER A 299 -16.74 9.31 23.29
C SER A 299 -17.54 9.49 22.00
N PRO A 300 -18.30 10.61 21.85
CA PRO A 300 -18.94 10.91 20.57
C PRO A 300 -17.98 10.98 19.39
N SER A 301 -16.71 11.36 19.60
CA SER A 301 -15.69 11.39 18.54
C SER A 301 -15.24 9.97 18.16
N ASP A 302 -15.08 9.09 19.14
CA ASP A 302 -14.83 7.65 18.93
C ASP A 302 -15.95 7.01 18.10
N ASP A 303 -17.21 7.33 18.41
CA ASP A 303 -18.37 6.80 17.68
C ASP A 303 -18.37 7.21 16.20
N LEU A 304 -18.06 8.49 15.89
CA LEU A 304 -17.90 8.94 14.51
C LEU A 304 -16.76 8.19 13.78
N ALA A 305 -15.61 8.02 14.44
CA ALA A 305 -14.46 7.32 13.87
C ALA A 305 -14.75 5.83 13.61
N ARG A 306 -15.44 5.15 14.53
CA ARG A 306 -15.87 3.75 14.37
C ARG A 306 -16.89 3.59 13.25
N ALA A 307 -17.87 4.49 13.17
CA ALA A 307 -18.88 4.44 12.11
C ALA A 307 -18.27 4.58 10.70
N CYS A 308 -17.23 5.41 10.54
CA CYS A 308 -16.47 5.47 9.29
C CYS A 308 -15.76 4.15 8.96
N VAL A 309 -15.14 3.48 9.94
CA VAL A 309 -14.53 2.16 9.74
C VAL A 309 -15.58 1.11 9.38
N ASP A 310 -16.71 1.08 10.08
CA ASP A 310 -17.79 0.11 9.81
C ASP A 310 -18.36 0.28 8.40
N ARG A 311 -18.57 1.53 7.96
CA ARG A 311 -18.92 1.86 6.57
C ARG A 311 -17.87 1.30 5.60
N ASP A 312 -16.59 1.58 5.82
CA ASP A 312 -15.54 1.17 4.87
C ASP A 312 -15.37 -0.36 4.83
N LEU A 313 -15.63 -1.06 5.94
CA LEU A 313 -15.67 -2.53 5.98
C LEU A 313 -16.89 -3.12 5.25
N GLU A 314 -18.03 -2.41 5.20
CA GLU A 314 -19.17 -2.79 4.37
C GLU A 314 -18.88 -2.54 2.89
N GLU A 315 -18.29 -1.40 2.55
CA GLU A 315 -17.86 -1.10 1.18
C GLU A 315 -16.89 -2.16 0.64
N ILE A 316 -15.97 -2.66 1.48
CA ILE A 316 -15.08 -3.78 1.12
C ILE A 316 -15.85 -5.07 0.81
N ARG A 317 -16.95 -5.35 1.52
CA ARG A 317 -17.78 -6.53 1.26
C ARG A 317 -18.49 -6.44 -0.07
N GLN A 318 -18.99 -5.25 -0.42
CA GLN A 318 -19.63 -4.98 -1.70
C GLN A 318 -18.61 -4.95 -2.87
N TYR A 319 -17.41 -4.44 -2.61
CA TYR A 319 -16.33 -4.35 -3.60
C TYR A 319 -15.92 -5.70 -4.17
N VAL A 320 -15.96 -6.75 -3.36
CA VAL A 320 -15.67 -8.11 -3.85
C VAL A 320 -16.63 -8.53 -4.97
N ASP A 321 -17.90 -8.16 -4.86
CA ASP A 321 -18.92 -8.52 -5.86
C ASP A 321 -18.74 -7.67 -7.13
N SER A 322 -18.49 -6.36 -6.98
CA SER A 322 -18.13 -5.47 -8.09
C SER A 322 -16.86 -5.91 -8.83
N LEU A 323 -15.86 -6.38 -8.09
CA LEU A 323 -14.63 -6.94 -8.63
C LEU A 323 -14.89 -8.24 -9.42
N PHE A 324 -15.73 -9.15 -8.90
CA PHE A 324 -16.10 -10.36 -9.63
C PHE A 324 -16.82 -10.04 -10.94
N LEU A 325 -17.73 -9.06 -10.95
CA LEU A 325 -18.37 -8.61 -12.18
C LEU A 325 -17.34 -8.13 -13.21
N LEU A 326 -16.52 -7.14 -12.85
CA LEU A 326 -15.56 -6.53 -13.78
C LEU A 326 -14.57 -7.56 -14.32
N ARG A 327 -14.02 -8.41 -13.44
CA ARG A 327 -13.10 -9.49 -13.83
C ARG A 327 -13.75 -10.50 -14.77
N THR A 328 -15.02 -10.85 -14.50
CA THR A 328 -15.75 -11.83 -15.31
C THR A 328 -16.05 -11.29 -16.70
N VAL A 329 -16.50 -10.04 -16.80
CA VAL A 329 -16.75 -9.39 -18.09
C VAL A 329 -15.45 -9.24 -18.88
N ASP A 330 -14.34 -8.79 -18.26
CA ASP A 330 -13.03 -8.75 -18.94
C ASP A 330 -12.65 -10.12 -19.53
N ARG A 331 -12.76 -11.18 -18.72
CA ARG A 331 -12.45 -12.54 -19.18
C ARG A 331 -13.32 -12.95 -20.37
N PHE A 332 -14.61 -12.63 -20.36
CA PHE A 332 -15.51 -12.95 -21.47
C PHE A 332 -15.19 -12.14 -22.73
N VAL A 333 -14.77 -10.89 -22.60
CA VAL A 333 -14.31 -10.07 -23.73
C VAL A 333 -13.08 -10.68 -24.42
N GLN A 334 -12.21 -11.39 -23.69
CA GLN A 334 -11.03 -12.04 -24.30
C GLN A 334 -11.40 -13.09 -25.36
N PHE A 335 -12.64 -13.59 -25.38
CA PHE A 335 -13.14 -14.55 -26.38
C PHE A 335 -13.89 -13.90 -27.55
N GLN A 336 -13.99 -12.56 -27.58
CA GLN A 336 -14.76 -11.82 -28.56
C GLN A 336 -13.87 -10.73 -29.19
N ASN A 337 -13.33 -11.00 -30.38
CA ASN A 337 -12.33 -10.13 -31.01
C ASN A 337 -12.83 -8.69 -31.20
N ASP A 338 -14.09 -8.50 -31.63
CA ASP A 338 -14.65 -7.16 -31.85
C ASP A 338 -14.77 -6.36 -30.55
N LEU A 339 -15.20 -7.00 -29.47
CA LEU A 339 -15.28 -6.37 -28.15
C LEU A 339 -13.88 -6.03 -27.64
N LYS A 340 -12.91 -6.92 -27.84
CA LYS A 340 -11.52 -6.71 -27.46
C LYS A 340 -10.92 -5.52 -28.20
N LEU A 341 -11.16 -5.39 -29.50
CA LEU A 341 -10.72 -4.25 -30.31
C LEU A 341 -11.31 -2.93 -29.79
N GLY A 342 -12.59 -2.93 -29.42
CA GLY A 342 -13.27 -1.76 -28.83
C GLY A 342 -12.75 -1.34 -27.44
N LEU A 343 -11.89 -2.14 -26.80
CA LEU A 343 -11.25 -1.83 -25.53
C LEU A 343 -9.77 -1.44 -25.67
N GLN A 344 -9.18 -1.55 -26.86
CA GLN A 344 -7.76 -1.25 -27.06
C GLN A 344 -7.50 0.26 -26.94
N GLY A 345 -6.40 0.62 -26.29
CA GLY A 345 -5.98 2.02 -26.13
C GLY A 345 -6.79 2.85 -25.13
N LEU A 346 -7.87 2.30 -24.56
CA LEU A 346 -8.61 2.99 -23.51
C LEU A 346 -7.77 3.11 -22.25
N ALA A 347 -7.81 4.30 -21.63
CA ALA A 347 -7.33 4.47 -20.27
C ALA A 347 -8.19 3.64 -19.30
N THR A 348 -7.60 3.31 -18.16
CA THR A 348 -8.15 2.31 -17.25
C THR A 348 -9.55 2.67 -16.73
N PRO A 349 -9.86 3.91 -16.31
CA PRO A 349 -11.22 4.30 -15.94
C PRO A 349 -12.25 4.02 -17.05
N GLU A 350 -11.98 4.46 -18.27
CA GLU A 350 -12.85 4.31 -19.44
C GLU A 350 -13.01 2.83 -19.80
N TYR A 351 -11.93 2.07 -19.72
CA TYR A 351 -11.94 0.62 -19.90
C TYR A 351 -12.88 -0.05 -18.90
N LEU A 352 -12.81 0.30 -17.61
CA LEU A 352 -13.68 -0.26 -16.57
C LEU A 352 -15.15 0.13 -16.77
N SER A 353 -15.42 1.41 -17.11
CA SER A 353 -16.77 1.86 -17.45
C SER A 353 -17.33 1.11 -18.67
N ARG A 354 -16.49 0.87 -19.68
CA ARG A 354 -16.89 0.08 -20.84
C ARG A 354 -17.22 -1.36 -20.47
N LEU A 355 -16.46 -2.01 -19.58
CA LEU A 355 -16.82 -3.33 -19.05
C LEU A 355 -18.19 -3.33 -18.37
N VAL A 356 -18.52 -2.32 -17.57
CA VAL A 356 -19.86 -2.20 -16.95
C VAL A 356 -20.94 -2.11 -18.02
N SER A 357 -20.74 -1.33 -19.07
CA SER A 357 -21.71 -1.23 -20.18
C SER A 357 -21.91 -2.55 -20.93
N LEU A 358 -20.86 -3.39 -21.03
CA LEU A 358 -20.90 -4.68 -21.70
C LEU A 358 -21.67 -5.75 -20.91
N ARG A 359 -22.04 -5.48 -19.66
CA ARG A 359 -22.95 -6.34 -18.89
C ARG A 359 -24.28 -6.61 -19.63
N GLN A 360 -24.69 -5.72 -20.52
CA GLN A 360 -25.93 -5.85 -21.31
C GLN A 360 -25.70 -6.41 -22.71
N ASP A 361 -24.46 -6.72 -23.09
CA ASP A 361 -24.14 -7.19 -24.44
C ASP A 361 -24.57 -8.67 -24.62
N PRO A 362 -25.34 -9.01 -25.67
CA PRO A 362 -25.80 -10.39 -25.90
C PRO A 362 -24.67 -11.43 -25.99
N ARG A 363 -23.48 -11.04 -26.46
CA ARG A 363 -22.32 -11.94 -26.55
C ARG A 363 -21.74 -12.26 -25.18
N ILE A 364 -21.86 -11.33 -24.24
CA ILE A 364 -21.44 -11.52 -22.84
C ILE A 364 -22.46 -12.41 -22.13
N GLU A 365 -23.76 -12.19 -22.36
CA GLU A 365 -24.82 -13.07 -21.83
C GLU A 365 -24.68 -14.52 -22.30
N ALA A 366 -24.44 -14.74 -23.60
CA ALA A 366 -24.22 -16.09 -24.13
C ALA A 366 -23.01 -16.79 -23.49
N ARG A 367 -21.93 -16.04 -23.19
CA ARG A 367 -20.77 -16.58 -22.48
C ARG A 367 -21.05 -16.85 -21.01
N ALA A 368 -21.83 -16.00 -20.36
CA ALA A 368 -22.27 -16.22 -19.00
C ALA A 368 -23.09 -17.51 -18.88
N GLN A 369 -24.02 -17.75 -19.81
CA GLN A 369 -24.81 -19.00 -19.85
C GLN A 369 -23.92 -20.25 -19.95
N ALA A 370 -22.94 -20.24 -20.86
CA ALA A 370 -21.99 -21.34 -20.98
C ALA A 370 -21.13 -21.54 -19.72
N GLU A 371 -20.81 -20.46 -18.99
CA GLU A 371 -20.09 -20.55 -17.73
C GLU A 371 -20.96 -21.17 -16.61
N ILE A 372 -22.26 -20.84 -16.55
CA ILE A 372 -23.21 -21.46 -15.61
C ILE A 372 -23.23 -22.96 -15.83
N GLU A 373 -23.38 -23.41 -17.08
CA GLU A 373 -23.37 -24.84 -17.44
C GLU A 373 -22.06 -25.52 -17.03
N SER A 374 -20.92 -24.84 -17.19
CA SER A 374 -19.62 -25.35 -16.76
C SER A 374 -19.52 -25.46 -15.23
N ILE A 375 -20.01 -24.48 -14.47
CA ILE A 375 -20.06 -24.52 -13.00
C ILE A 375 -20.98 -25.65 -12.52
N GLN A 376 -22.15 -25.81 -13.15
CA GLN A 376 -23.07 -26.91 -12.88
C GLN A 376 -22.40 -28.26 -13.09
N HIS A 377 -21.76 -28.46 -14.24
CA HIS A 377 -21.06 -29.70 -14.56
C HIS A 377 -19.98 -30.04 -13.53
N GLU A 378 -19.10 -29.10 -13.20
CA GLU A 378 -18.04 -29.29 -12.19
C GLU A 378 -18.61 -29.57 -10.80
N THR A 379 -19.71 -28.90 -10.44
CA THR A 379 -20.37 -29.08 -9.14
C THR A 379 -21.05 -30.45 -9.04
N TYR A 380 -21.71 -30.93 -10.09
CA TYR A 380 -22.32 -32.27 -10.12
C TYR A 380 -21.28 -33.39 -10.14
N GLN A 381 -20.16 -33.20 -10.84
CA GLN A 381 -19.04 -34.15 -10.83
C GLN A 381 -18.37 -34.25 -9.45
N ALA A 382 -18.37 -33.16 -8.68
CA ALA A 382 -17.81 -33.13 -7.33
C ALA A 382 -18.76 -33.68 -6.25
N ALA A 383 -20.05 -33.79 -6.54
CA ALA A 383 -21.06 -34.27 -5.59
C ALA A 383 -20.83 -35.76 -5.28
N GLN A 384 -20.85 -36.10 -3.99
CA GLN A 384 -20.53 -37.46 -3.52
C GLN A 384 -21.75 -38.38 -3.49
N ASN A 385 -22.95 -37.83 -3.51
CA ASN A 385 -24.22 -38.58 -3.43
C ASN A 385 -25.36 -37.81 -4.14
N ASP A 386 -26.50 -38.47 -4.31
CA ASP A 386 -27.64 -37.89 -5.03
C ASP A 386 -28.37 -36.80 -4.24
N ALA A 387 -28.25 -36.78 -2.90
CA ALA A 387 -28.81 -35.70 -2.08
C ALA A 387 -28.06 -34.38 -2.29
N GLU A 388 -26.73 -34.43 -2.39
CA GLU A 388 -25.89 -33.26 -2.73
C GLU A 388 -26.19 -32.75 -4.14
N LYS A 389 -26.47 -33.64 -5.11
CA LYS A 389 -26.88 -33.24 -6.46
C LYS A 389 -28.25 -32.54 -6.45
N ALA A 390 -29.23 -33.09 -5.73
CA ALA A 390 -30.54 -32.46 -5.58
C ALA A 390 -30.47 -31.09 -4.87
N GLU A 391 -29.61 -30.94 -3.86
CA GLU A 391 -29.35 -29.65 -3.20
C GLU A 391 -28.73 -28.65 -4.21
N ALA A 392 -27.78 -29.10 -5.03
CA ALA A 392 -27.17 -28.29 -6.08
C ALA A 392 -28.17 -27.77 -7.10
N GLU A 393 -29.06 -28.65 -7.58
CA GLU A 393 -30.11 -28.31 -8.54
C GLU A 393 -31.03 -27.22 -7.98
N GLN A 394 -31.42 -27.31 -6.70
CA GLN A 394 -32.20 -26.27 -6.03
C GLN A 394 -31.47 -24.93 -5.97
N VAL A 395 -30.17 -24.96 -5.64
CA VAL A 395 -29.32 -23.76 -5.61
C VAL A 395 -29.24 -23.12 -7.00
N PHE A 396 -28.95 -23.89 -8.05
CA PHE A 396 -28.88 -23.37 -9.41
C PHE A 396 -30.23 -22.86 -9.94
N ALA A 397 -31.33 -23.53 -9.61
CA ALA A 397 -32.68 -23.06 -9.95
C ALA A 397 -32.97 -21.69 -9.32
N ALA A 398 -32.57 -21.47 -8.06
CA ALA A 398 -32.73 -20.20 -7.38
C ALA A 398 -31.95 -19.05 -8.05
N PHE A 399 -30.74 -19.32 -8.57
CA PHE A 399 -29.94 -18.32 -9.29
C PHE A 399 -30.43 -18.05 -10.73
N SER A 400 -31.16 -18.99 -11.34
CA SER A 400 -31.60 -18.90 -12.73
C SER A 400 -32.92 -18.12 -12.91
N HIS A 401 -33.64 -17.81 -11.83
CA HIS A 401 -34.94 -17.15 -11.90
C HIS A 401 -34.85 -15.62 -12.00
N GLY A 402 -35.31 -15.07 -13.14
CA GLY A 402 -35.59 -13.64 -13.31
C GLY A 402 -34.37 -12.72 -13.40
N GLN A 403 -33.15 -13.27 -13.46
CA GLN A 403 -31.90 -12.51 -13.55
C GLN A 403 -31.18 -12.78 -14.87
N ARG A 404 -30.31 -11.84 -15.24
CA ARG A 404 -29.37 -11.99 -16.37
C ARG A 404 -28.35 -13.08 -16.06
N ALA A 405 -27.85 -13.78 -17.07
CA ALA A 405 -26.92 -14.88 -16.87
C ALA A 405 -25.59 -14.38 -16.27
N ILE A 406 -25.13 -13.19 -16.65
CA ILE A 406 -23.94 -12.58 -16.05
C ILE A 406 -24.09 -12.34 -14.55
N ASP A 407 -25.28 -11.94 -14.10
CA ASP A 407 -25.55 -11.68 -12.69
C ASP A 407 -25.59 -12.98 -11.89
N ALA A 408 -26.21 -14.02 -12.46
CA ALA A 408 -26.21 -15.36 -11.89
C ALA A 408 -24.78 -15.94 -11.76
N VAL A 409 -23.92 -15.76 -12.78
CA VAL A 409 -22.50 -16.17 -12.70
C VAL A 409 -21.80 -15.43 -11.56
N VAL A 410 -21.94 -14.10 -11.47
CA VAL A 410 -21.29 -13.31 -10.41
C VAL A 410 -21.78 -13.76 -9.03
N ALA A 411 -23.06 -14.06 -8.87
CA ALA A 411 -23.62 -14.56 -7.62
C ALA A 411 -23.06 -15.94 -7.23
N LEU A 412 -22.95 -16.87 -8.19
CA LEU A 412 -22.32 -18.19 -7.99
C LEU A 412 -20.83 -18.07 -7.61
N LEU A 413 -20.09 -17.18 -8.29
CA LEU A 413 -18.69 -16.92 -7.96
C LEU A 413 -18.54 -16.32 -6.57
N SER A 414 -19.45 -15.41 -6.20
CA SER A 414 -19.48 -14.78 -4.88
C SER A 414 -19.75 -15.83 -3.80
N GLU A 415 -20.75 -16.68 -3.96
CA GLU A 415 -21.05 -17.76 -3.00
C GLU A 415 -19.84 -18.70 -2.81
N SER A 416 -19.13 -19.06 -3.89
CA SER A 416 -17.98 -19.97 -3.81
C SER A 416 -16.71 -19.31 -3.24
N GLN A 417 -16.48 -18.02 -3.50
CA GLN A 417 -15.15 -17.40 -3.33
C GLN A 417 -15.13 -16.14 -2.44
N ARG A 418 -16.27 -15.54 -2.12
CA ARG A 418 -16.37 -14.25 -1.40
C ARG A 418 -15.72 -14.30 -0.03
N GLN A 419 -15.94 -15.36 0.75
CA GLN A 419 -15.35 -15.47 2.09
C GLN A 419 -13.82 -15.30 2.06
N LYS A 420 -13.14 -15.94 1.10
CA LYS A 420 -11.69 -15.85 0.94
C LYS A 420 -11.26 -14.46 0.45
N ALA A 421 -11.97 -13.91 -0.54
CA ALA A 421 -11.68 -12.60 -1.11
C ALA A 421 -11.88 -11.47 -0.07
N THR A 422 -13.03 -11.44 0.60
CA THR A 422 -13.33 -10.48 1.68
C THR A 422 -12.35 -10.64 2.84
N SER A 423 -12.01 -11.87 3.24
CA SER A 423 -11.01 -12.05 4.30
C SER A 423 -9.65 -11.49 3.91
N GLY A 424 -9.22 -11.64 2.65
CA GLY A 424 -7.98 -11.05 2.12
C GLY A 424 -8.04 -9.52 2.08
N ALA A 425 -9.14 -8.96 1.57
CA ALA A 425 -9.35 -7.51 1.48
C ALA A 425 -9.42 -6.83 2.85
N VAL A 426 -10.12 -7.43 3.82
CA VAL A 426 -10.12 -6.95 5.21
C VAL A 426 -8.73 -7.07 5.83
N MET A 427 -7.99 -8.15 5.51
CA MET A 427 -6.62 -8.33 5.98
C MET A 427 -5.69 -7.24 5.48
N TRP A 428 -5.77 -6.92 4.20
CA TRP A 428 -5.10 -5.78 3.60
C TRP A 428 -5.47 -4.48 4.31
N PHE A 429 -6.77 -4.18 4.45
CA PHE A 429 -7.27 -2.96 5.06
C PHE A 429 -6.64 -2.67 6.43
N TRP A 430 -6.61 -3.64 7.35
CA TRP A 430 -5.99 -3.41 8.66
C TRP A 430 -4.45 -3.44 8.62
N SER A 431 -3.84 -4.14 7.65
CA SER A 431 -2.38 -4.20 7.47
C SER A 431 -1.82 -2.86 6.96
N VAL A 432 -2.44 -2.28 5.92
CA VAL A 432 -2.08 -0.95 5.41
C VAL A 432 -2.60 0.17 6.30
N GLY A 433 -3.72 -0.04 7.01
CA GLY A 433 -4.20 0.88 8.05
C GLY A 433 -3.27 0.98 9.26
N GLY A 434 -2.33 0.05 9.42
CA GLY A 434 -1.30 0.08 10.45
C GLY A 434 -1.76 -0.44 11.81
N LEU A 435 -2.76 -1.33 11.88
CA LEU A 435 -3.35 -1.79 13.15
C LEU A 435 -2.32 -2.44 14.11
N ARG A 436 -1.27 -3.05 13.56
CA ARG A 436 -0.17 -3.68 14.32
C ARG A 436 1.12 -2.86 14.31
N LYS A 437 1.09 -1.66 13.74
CA LYS A 437 2.27 -0.84 13.49
C LYS A 437 2.21 0.40 14.40
N PRO A 438 3.36 0.95 14.83
CA PRO A 438 3.36 2.18 15.60
C PRO A 438 2.97 3.40 14.75
N TYR A 439 3.04 3.26 13.41
CA TYR A 439 2.67 4.25 12.41
C TYR A 439 1.44 3.77 11.61
N GLY A 440 0.34 4.50 11.73
CA GLY A 440 -0.92 4.14 11.09
C GLY A 440 -2.07 5.07 11.46
N ILE A 441 -3.22 4.81 10.83
CA ILE A 441 -4.49 5.50 11.10
C ILE A 441 -5.48 4.60 11.85
N LEU A 442 -5.34 3.27 11.76
CA LEU A 442 -6.27 2.33 12.37
C LEU A 442 -5.78 1.91 13.75
N THR A 443 -6.63 2.05 14.77
CA THR A 443 -6.36 1.59 16.14
C THR A 443 -7.43 0.60 16.59
N GLY A 444 -7.04 -0.43 17.34
CA GLY A 444 -7.96 -1.46 17.84
C GLY A 444 -7.24 -2.79 18.11
N ASN A 445 -7.99 -3.88 18.20
CA ASN A 445 -7.44 -5.23 18.33
C ASN A 445 -7.75 -6.08 17.10
N VAL A 446 -6.81 -6.91 16.65
CA VAL A 446 -6.98 -7.72 15.42
C VAL A 446 -8.20 -8.64 15.50
N THR A 447 -8.51 -9.16 16.69
CA THR A 447 -9.60 -10.12 16.93
C THR A 447 -10.97 -9.47 17.05
N GLY A 448 -11.06 -8.16 17.35
CA GLY A 448 -12.31 -7.45 17.59
C GLY A 448 -12.51 -6.29 16.63
N ARG A 449 -12.96 -6.60 15.40
CA ARG A 449 -13.22 -5.59 14.35
C ARG A 449 -14.12 -4.44 14.81
N ARG A 450 -15.09 -4.71 15.68
CA ARG A 450 -16.01 -3.72 16.28
C ARG A 450 -15.30 -2.65 17.13
N ASN A 451 -14.05 -2.87 17.51
CA ASN A 451 -13.24 -1.93 18.28
C ASN A 451 -12.30 -1.10 17.40
N TRP A 452 -12.29 -1.34 16.09
CA TRP A 452 -11.46 -0.60 15.14
C TRP A 452 -12.01 0.80 14.95
N ARG A 453 -11.11 1.77 14.95
CA ARG A 453 -11.43 3.19 14.74
C ARG A 453 -10.29 3.87 14.01
N TYR A 454 -10.62 4.94 13.30
CA TYR A 454 -9.62 5.86 12.80
C TYR A 454 -9.14 6.76 13.93
N CYS A 455 -7.91 6.50 14.37
CA CYS A 455 -7.19 7.26 15.39
C CYS A 455 -5.74 7.33 14.94
N MET A 456 -5.32 8.51 14.51
CA MET A 456 -4.01 8.72 13.90
C MET A 456 -2.88 8.58 14.92
N SER A 457 -1.86 7.80 14.57
CA SER A 457 -0.59 7.74 15.29
C SER A 457 0.20 9.04 15.16
N ASP A 458 1.12 9.29 16.10
CA ASP A 458 1.96 10.49 16.04
C ASP A 458 2.93 10.45 14.86
N ASP A 459 3.48 9.29 14.53
CA ASP A 459 4.38 9.12 13.38
C ASP A 459 3.68 9.47 12.06
N LEU A 460 2.41 9.04 11.92
CA LEU A 460 1.59 9.43 10.77
C LEU A 460 1.29 10.92 10.77
N LEU A 461 0.90 11.51 11.91
CA LEU A 461 0.64 12.95 11.99
C LEU A 461 1.89 13.76 11.64
N THR A 462 3.06 13.42 12.19
CA THR A 462 4.36 14.03 11.86
C THR A 462 4.63 13.96 10.37
N THR A 463 4.49 12.78 9.77
CA THR A 463 4.74 12.57 8.34
C THR A 463 3.79 13.40 7.48
N LEU A 464 2.51 13.49 7.84
CA LEU A 464 1.53 14.29 7.09
C LEU A 464 1.77 15.80 7.24
N VAL A 465 2.20 16.28 8.41
CA VAL A 465 2.65 17.68 8.58
C VAL A 465 3.86 17.96 7.71
N GLN A 466 4.85 17.06 7.71
CA GLN A 466 6.04 17.14 6.87
C GLN A 466 5.71 17.25 5.38
N VAL A 467 4.79 16.41 4.89
CA VAL A 467 4.33 16.44 3.49
C VAL A 467 3.56 17.74 3.20
N ALA A 468 2.65 18.16 4.09
CA ALA A 468 1.86 19.39 3.90
C ALA A 468 2.74 20.66 3.85
N MET A 469 3.91 20.61 4.49
CA MET A 469 4.88 21.70 4.46
C MET A 469 5.76 21.72 3.20
N VAL A 470 5.73 20.68 2.37
CA VAL A 470 6.50 20.68 1.13
C VAL A 470 5.96 21.77 0.19
N GLU A 471 6.88 22.46 -0.48
CA GLU A 471 6.57 23.43 -1.54
C GLU A 471 7.11 22.90 -2.88
N ASP A 472 6.24 22.79 -3.87
CA ASP A 472 6.58 22.46 -5.26
C ASP A 472 5.94 23.54 -6.16
N PRO A 473 6.46 24.79 -6.16
CA PRO A 473 5.84 25.92 -6.84
C PRO A 473 5.66 25.70 -8.35
N THR A 474 6.55 24.92 -8.96
CA THR A 474 6.51 24.60 -10.39
C THR A 474 5.63 23.39 -10.71
N CYS A 475 5.11 22.69 -9.69
CA CYS A 475 4.32 21.47 -9.85
C CYS A 475 4.99 20.46 -10.80
N ASP A 476 6.32 20.38 -10.80
CA ASP A 476 7.11 19.48 -11.66
C ASP A 476 8.19 18.71 -10.89
N LEU A 477 8.20 18.84 -9.55
CA LEU A 477 9.16 18.19 -8.65
C LEU A 477 10.63 18.53 -8.99
N LYS A 478 10.90 19.61 -9.73
CA LYS A 478 12.27 20.06 -10.02
C LYS A 478 12.81 21.01 -8.94
N SER A 479 11.93 21.84 -8.37
CA SER A 479 12.28 22.79 -7.32
C SER A 479 11.41 22.52 -6.09
N VAL A 480 11.85 21.59 -5.25
CA VAL A 480 11.11 21.20 -4.03
C VAL A 480 11.76 21.82 -2.80
N GLY A 481 10.97 22.61 -2.06
CA GLY A 481 11.35 23.26 -0.81
C GLY A 481 10.52 22.78 0.39
N VAL A 482 10.77 23.37 1.55
CA VAL A 482 9.97 23.18 2.77
C VAL A 482 9.59 24.56 3.27
N ARG A 483 8.29 24.82 3.42
CA ARG A 483 7.80 26.08 3.97
C ARG A 483 8.15 26.17 5.46
N PRO A 484 8.52 27.34 5.96
CA PRO A 484 8.80 27.52 7.39
C PRO A 484 7.53 27.45 8.24
N VAL A 485 6.38 27.87 7.68
CA VAL A 485 5.12 28.02 8.39
C VAL A 485 3.94 27.56 7.53
N LEU A 486 2.96 26.88 8.12
CA LEU A 486 1.70 26.47 7.47
C LEU A 486 0.50 26.87 8.34
N LYS A 487 -0.54 27.49 7.76
CA LYS A 487 -1.78 27.77 8.51
C LYS A 487 -2.50 26.47 8.87
N LEU A 488 -3.06 26.38 10.07
CA LEU A 488 -3.82 25.20 10.49
C LEU A 488 -5.02 24.92 9.55
N SER A 489 -5.69 25.96 9.06
CA SER A 489 -6.79 25.84 8.08
C SER A 489 -6.34 25.19 6.77
N ASP A 490 -5.15 25.53 6.30
CA ASP A 490 -4.60 25.01 5.05
C ASP A 490 -4.13 23.56 5.24
N PHE A 491 -3.60 23.22 6.42
CA PHE A 491 -3.32 21.84 6.79
C PHE A 491 -4.59 20.98 6.81
N LEU A 492 -5.67 21.44 7.44
CA LEU A 492 -6.95 20.70 7.45
C LEU A 492 -7.53 20.53 6.04
N ARG A 493 -7.48 21.59 5.22
CA ARG A 493 -7.90 21.50 3.81
C ARG A 493 -7.03 20.52 3.02
N PHE A 494 -5.72 20.53 3.25
CA PHE A 494 -4.80 19.57 2.65
C PHE A 494 -5.18 18.14 3.03
N LEU A 495 -5.42 17.85 4.31
CA LEU A 495 -5.85 16.52 4.78
C LEU A 495 -7.15 16.06 4.09
N GLU A 496 -8.14 16.95 4.01
CA GLU A 496 -9.45 16.65 3.42
C GLU A 496 -9.38 16.45 1.91
N THR A 497 -8.81 17.40 1.18
CA THR A 497 -8.72 17.35 -0.29
C THR A 497 -7.81 16.20 -0.74
N ARG A 498 -6.64 16.05 -0.11
CA ARG A 498 -5.62 15.08 -0.52
C ARG A 498 -5.98 13.64 -0.14
N TYR A 499 -6.45 13.44 1.09
CA TYR A 499 -6.61 12.10 1.66
C TYR A 499 -8.07 11.75 2.02
N GLY A 500 -9.00 12.71 1.98
CA GLY A 500 -10.35 12.52 2.51
C GLY A 500 -10.40 12.54 4.05
N LEU A 501 -9.31 12.97 4.71
CA LEU A 501 -9.23 13.00 6.17
C LEU A 501 -9.97 14.21 6.73
N ILE A 502 -10.90 13.98 7.64
CA ILE A 502 -11.67 15.03 8.30
C ILE A 502 -11.44 14.97 9.82
N VAL A 503 -11.36 16.14 10.44
CA VAL A 503 -11.09 16.28 11.88
C VAL A 503 -12.06 17.27 12.53
N ASN A 504 -12.27 18.41 11.87
CA ASN A 504 -13.01 19.58 12.36
C ASN A 504 -14.51 19.58 12.01
N ARG A 505 -15.00 18.57 11.31
CA ARG A 505 -16.43 18.37 11.00
C ARG A 505 -16.80 16.90 11.10
N PRO A 506 -18.06 16.54 11.39
CA PRO A 506 -18.51 15.17 11.31
C PRO A 506 -18.52 14.69 9.85
N PRO A 507 -18.46 13.36 9.63
CA PRO A 507 -18.74 12.82 8.30
C PRO A 507 -20.20 13.12 7.90
N SER A 508 -20.43 13.29 6.61
CA SER A 508 -21.69 13.77 6.03
C SER A 508 -22.90 12.91 6.42
N PHE A 509 -22.71 11.59 6.60
CA PHE A 509 -23.78 10.66 6.99
C PHE A 509 -24.10 10.69 8.51
N LEU A 510 -23.37 11.47 9.31
CA LEU A 510 -23.59 11.68 10.75
C LEU A 510 -23.53 13.17 11.12
N ASP A 511 -23.85 14.06 10.18
CA ASP A 511 -23.88 15.50 10.43
C ASP A 511 -25.13 15.89 11.25
N GLY A 512 -24.98 15.85 12.56
CA GLY A 512 -25.97 16.30 13.55
C GLY A 512 -25.36 17.21 14.61
N ALA A 513 -26.19 17.76 15.50
CA ALA A 513 -25.72 18.65 16.57
C ALA A 513 -24.64 17.99 17.45
N THR A 514 -24.85 16.72 17.83
CA THR A 514 -23.87 15.92 18.59
C THR A 514 -22.58 15.70 17.81
N GLY A 515 -22.68 15.39 16.51
CA GLY A 515 -21.52 15.15 15.65
C GLY A 515 -20.66 16.41 15.46
N ARG A 516 -21.30 17.58 15.27
CA ARG A 516 -20.61 18.87 15.19
C ARG A 516 -19.93 19.25 16.50
N ALA A 517 -20.58 19.03 17.65
CA ALA A 517 -19.97 19.25 18.96
C ALA A 517 -18.77 18.31 19.21
N ALA A 518 -18.87 17.05 18.78
CA ALA A 518 -17.78 16.07 18.85
C ALA A 518 -16.58 16.51 17.99
N ALA A 519 -16.82 16.95 16.76
CA ALA A 519 -15.78 17.44 15.86
C ALA A 519 -15.08 18.71 16.36
N ALA A 520 -15.80 19.63 17.02
CA ALA A 520 -15.20 20.79 17.66
C ALA A 520 -14.23 20.38 18.79
N LYS A 521 -14.64 19.45 19.66
CA LYS A 521 -13.75 18.90 20.71
C LYS A 521 -12.55 18.16 20.12
N ASN A 522 -12.76 17.43 19.03
CA ASN A 522 -11.71 16.71 18.32
C ASN A 522 -10.66 17.64 17.73
N LEU A 523 -11.07 18.79 17.17
CA LEU A 523 -10.16 19.82 16.68
C LEU A 523 -9.29 20.39 17.81
N GLU A 524 -9.86 20.65 18.99
CA GLU A 524 -9.07 21.08 20.15
C GLU A 524 -8.08 20.01 20.63
N ALA A 525 -8.48 18.73 20.57
CA ALA A 525 -7.58 17.62 20.86
C ALA A 525 -6.41 17.54 19.86
N LEU A 526 -6.67 17.75 18.57
CA LEU A 526 -5.62 17.84 17.54
C LEU A 526 -4.65 18.99 17.84
N LYS A 527 -5.14 20.20 18.13
CA LYS A 527 -4.29 21.36 18.47
C LYS A 527 -3.38 21.07 19.66
N ARG A 528 -3.94 20.48 20.73
CA ARG A 528 -3.18 20.06 21.91
C ARG A 528 -2.11 19.02 21.54
N ARG A 529 -2.43 18.06 20.66
CA ARG A 529 -1.47 17.04 20.24
C ARG A 529 -0.33 17.63 19.41
N LEU A 530 -0.64 18.50 18.44
CA LEU A 530 0.36 19.21 17.65
C LEU A 530 1.27 20.08 18.53
N ARG A 531 0.74 20.70 19.59
CA ARG A 531 1.54 21.44 20.58
C ARG A 531 2.47 20.52 21.37
N GLN A 532 1.99 19.36 21.83
CA GLN A 532 2.82 18.37 22.54
C GLN A 532 3.95 17.84 21.67
N MET A 533 3.74 17.75 20.36
CA MET A 533 4.74 17.30 19.38
C MET A 533 5.67 18.44 18.92
N GLY A 534 5.49 19.67 19.40
CA GLY A 534 6.31 20.83 19.06
C GLY A 534 5.95 21.52 17.73
N PHE A 535 4.91 21.08 17.03
CA PHE A 535 4.53 21.63 15.72
C PHE A 535 3.69 22.90 15.79
N PHE A 536 3.02 23.19 16.91
CA PHE A 536 1.98 24.23 16.98
C PHE A 536 2.41 25.46 17.78
N GLN A 537 2.36 26.63 17.14
CA GLN A 537 2.48 27.93 17.81
C GLN A 537 1.13 28.66 17.75
N ALA A 538 0.60 29.01 18.93
CA ALA A 538 -0.60 29.83 19.03
C ALA A 538 -0.17 31.25 19.42
N LEU A 539 -0.31 32.20 18.49
CA LEU A 539 -0.07 33.62 18.74
C LEU A 539 -1.36 34.35 19.19
N SER A 540 -2.54 33.74 19.02
CA SER A 540 -3.86 34.29 19.41
C SER A 540 -4.96 33.21 19.40
N ASP A 541 -6.10 33.50 20.03
CA ASP A 541 -7.33 32.67 20.03
C ASP A 541 -8.03 32.63 18.66
N ASP A 542 -7.70 33.56 17.75
CA ASP A 542 -8.23 33.59 16.39
C ASP A 542 -7.73 32.40 15.56
N PHE A 543 -8.64 31.61 14.98
CA PHE A 543 -8.34 30.48 14.13
C PHE A 543 -7.50 30.86 12.90
N THR A 544 -7.60 32.11 12.43
CA THR A 544 -6.81 32.63 11.30
C THR A 544 -5.35 32.92 11.66
N ALA A 545 -5.03 32.99 12.96
CA ALA A 545 -3.69 33.28 13.50
C ALA A 545 -3.00 32.03 14.10
N GLN A 546 -3.41 30.83 13.67
CA GLN A 546 -2.87 29.55 14.16
C GLN A 546 -2.00 28.86 13.12
N TYR A 547 -0.76 28.56 13.49
CA TYR A 547 0.28 28.11 12.56
C TYR A 547 1.01 26.85 13.03
N LEU A 548 1.46 26.08 12.04
CA LEU A 548 2.35 24.93 12.18
C LEU A 548 3.77 25.33 11.76
N GLN A 549 4.77 24.85 12.49
CA GLN A 549 6.20 25.00 12.19
C GLN A 549 6.95 23.71 12.52
N MET A 550 8.04 23.42 11.82
CA MET A 550 8.87 22.24 12.09
C MET A 550 9.76 22.49 13.33
N PRO A 551 9.77 21.60 14.33
CA PRO A 551 10.66 21.73 15.50
C PRO A 551 12.14 21.85 15.09
N GLU A 552 12.56 21.07 14.10
CA GLU A 552 13.94 21.01 13.59
C GLU A 552 14.40 22.30 12.90
N MET A 553 13.46 23.21 12.56
CA MET A 553 13.73 24.50 11.93
C MET A 553 13.72 25.67 12.93
N GLN A 554 13.53 25.41 14.24
CA GLN A 554 13.48 26.44 15.28
C GLN A 554 14.87 26.99 15.67
N GLU A 555 15.97 26.32 15.31
CA GLU A 555 17.34 26.73 15.67
C GLU A 555 18.07 27.59 14.60
N VAL A 556 17.38 28.05 13.54
CA VAL A 556 18.00 28.81 12.43
C VAL A 556 17.44 30.23 12.28
N VAL A 557 16.95 30.85 13.37
CA VAL A 557 16.55 32.27 13.37
C VAL A 557 17.45 33.07 14.29
#